data_AF-D7BTJ1-F1
#
_entry.id   AF-D7BTJ1-F1
#
_cell.length_a   1.000
_cell.length_b   1.000
_cell.length_c   1.000
_cell.angle_alpha   90.00
_cell.angle_beta   90.00
_cell.angle_gamma   90.00
#
_symmetry.space_group_name_H-M   'P 1'
#
loop_
_entity.id
_entity.type
_entity.pdbx_description
1 polymer ?
#
loop_
_entity_poly.entity_id
_entity_poly.type
_entity_poly.pdbx_seq_one_letter_code
_entity_poly.pdbx_strand_id
1 'polypeptide(L)'
;MDALLVANQLVPYVTAAVGAYGTAALTRAADAGADATVSLGQRILQRLRGREESREGIDEAVQDLAAAPEDEDFQAALRAQIKRALLADAELTAELARLLPVGGTSFTASGQGAVAVQHNSGIISTGSDATIQR
;
A
#
# COMPACT_ATOMS: atom_id res chain seq x y z
N MET A 1 -11.63 2.73 13.35
CA MET A 1 -11.65 3.08 11.91
C MET A 1 -12.20 1.89 11.15
N ASP A 2 -12.89 2.14 10.05
CA ASP A 2 -13.44 1.09 9.19
C ASP A 2 -12.32 0.22 8.58
N ALA A 3 -12.50 -1.11 8.52
CA ALA A 3 -11.49 -2.05 8.06
C ALA A 3 -11.11 -1.86 6.58
N LEU A 4 -12.07 -1.46 5.73
CA LEU A 4 -11.81 -1.21 4.32
C LEU A 4 -11.05 0.10 4.12
N LEU A 5 -11.35 1.12 4.93
CA LEU A 5 -10.58 2.36 4.94
C LEU A 5 -9.12 2.08 5.34
N VAL A 6 -8.90 1.35 6.43
CA VAL A 6 -7.56 0.98 6.89
C VAL A 6 -6.84 0.16 5.83
N ALA A 7 -7.48 -0.84 5.23
CA ALA A 7 -6.89 -1.63 4.15
C ALA A 7 -6.41 -0.75 2.98
N ASN A 8 -7.25 0.18 2.52
CA ASN A 8 -6.91 1.06 1.41
C ASN A 8 -5.73 1.98 1.72
N GLN A 9 -5.61 2.42 2.97
CA GLN A 9 -4.48 3.26 3.40
C GLN A 9 -3.18 2.47 3.53
N LEU A 10 -3.24 1.17 3.85
CA LEU A 10 -2.04 0.33 4.06
C LEU A 10 -1.43 -0.18 2.75
N VAL A 11 -2.25 -0.50 1.75
CA VAL A 11 -1.82 -1.05 0.45
C VAL A 11 -0.61 -0.32 -0.17
N PRO A 12 -0.57 1.01 -0.30
CA PRO A 12 0.58 1.69 -0.93
C PRO A 12 1.90 1.51 -0.16
N TYR A 13 1.85 1.37 1.18
CA TYR A 13 3.06 1.09 1.96
C TYR A 13 3.55 -0.33 1.73
N VAL A 14 2.62 -1.29 1.68
CA VAL A 14 2.95 -2.69 1.44
C VAL A 14 3.51 -2.88 0.03
N THR A 15 2.88 -2.30 -0.99
CA THR A 15 3.38 -2.39 -2.38
C THR A 15 4.73 -1.69 -2.54
N ALA A 16 4.97 -0.56 -1.86
CA ALA A 16 6.30 0.07 -1.85
C ALA A 16 7.38 -0.84 -1.23
N ALA A 17 7.06 -1.53 -0.14
CA ALA A 17 7.99 -2.47 0.49
C ALA A 17 8.29 -3.68 -0.41
N VAL A 18 7.27 -4.24 -1.07
CA VAL A 18 7.44 -5.34 -2.03
C VAL A 18 8.20 -4.87 -3.27
N GLY A 19 7.94 -3.67 -3.79
CA GLY A 19 8.71 -3.13 -4.92
C GLY A 19 10.18 -2.89 -4.58
N ALA A 20 10.49 -2.44 -3.36
CA ALA A 20 11.86 -2.17 -2.94
C ALA A 20 12.68 -3.45 -2.63
N TYR A 21 12.04 -4.48 -2.07
CA TYR A 21 12.74 -5.66 -1.54
C TYR A 21 12.26 -7.00 -2.08
N GLY A 22 11.25 -7.02 -2.95
CA GLY A 22 10.61 -8.24 -3.41
C GLY A 22 10.11 -9.10 -2.26
N THR A 23 10.34 -10.42 -2.35
CA THR A 23 10.00 -11.37 -1.29
C THR A 23 10.77 -11.15 0.01
N ALA A 24 11.92 -10.45 -0.03
CA ALA A 24 12.66 -10.13 1.19
C ALA A 24 11.89 -9.15 2.10
N ALA A 25 10.86 -8.46 1.58
CA ALA A 25 9.94 -7.66 2.39
C ALA A 25 9.21 -8.49 3.47
N LEU A 26 9.06 -9.80 3.28
CA LEU A 26 8.40 -10.70 4.23
C LEU A 26 9.27 -11.04 5.45
N THR A 27 10.60 -11.07 5.28
CA THR A 27 11.55 -11.56 6.30
C THR A 27 12.44 -10.47 6.87
N ARG A 28 12.70 -9.41 6.10
CA ARG A 28 13.55 -8.30 6.53
C ARG A 28 12.80 -7.42 7.54
N ALA A 29 13.43 -7.18 8.69
CA ALA A 29 12.97 -6.18 9.64
C ALA A 29 13.09 -4.77 9.04
N ALA A 30 12.19 -3.86 9.44
CA ALA A 30 12.24 -2.48 9.01
C ALA A 30 13.63 -1.90 9.24
N ASP A 31 14.31 -1.54 8.14
CA ASP A 31 15.67 -1.02 8.18
C ASP A 31 15.64 0.47 8.50
N ALA A 32 16.42 0.91 9.50
CA ALA A 32 16.41 2.30 9.94
C ALA A 32 16.93 3.30 8.88
N GLY A 33 17.61 2.80 7.82
CA GLY A 33 18.07 3.60 6.68
C GLY A 33 17.14 3.57 5.46
N ALA A 34 16.05 2.79 5.49
CA ALA A 34 15.09 2.73 4.39
C ALA A 34 14.12 3.92 4.41
N ASP A 35 13.55 4.23 3.24
CA ASP A 35 12.45 5.20 3.13
C ASP A 35 11.35 4.90 4.16
N ALA A 36 10.80 5.94 4.79
CA ALA A 36 9.80 5.79 5.85
C ALA A 36 8.57 4.99 5.38
N THR A 37 8.21 5.08 4.09
CA THR A 37 7.13 4.35 3.45
C THR A 37 7.42 2.86 3.39
N VAL A 38 8.64 2.51 2.95
CA VAL A 38 9.11 1.12 2.85
C VAL A 38 9.21 0.48 4.23
N SER A 39 9.79 1.20 5.19
CA SER A 39 9.90 0.76 6.59
C SER A 39 8.53 0.50 7.22
N LEU A 40 7.55 1.36 6.95
CA LEU A 40 6.19 1.16 7.43
C LEU A 40 5.52 -0.05 6.74
N GLY A 41 5.70 -0.21 5.44
CA GLY A 41 5.21 -1.37 4.68
C GLY A 41 5.71 -2.70 5.24
N GLN A 42 7.00 -2.78 5.58
CA GLN A 42 7.59 -3.97 6.21
C GLN A 42 6.96 -4.26 7.58
N ARG A 43 6.74 -3.24 8.42
CA ARG A 43 6.06 -3.41 9.72
C ARG A 43 4.64 -3.91 9.55
N ILE A 44 3.91 -3.39 8.57
CA ILE A 44 2.54 -3.83 8.25
C ILE A 44 2.54 -5.31 7.83
N LEU A 45 3.44 -5.72 6.93
CA LEU A 45 3.59 -7.11 6.51
C LEU A 45 3.87 -8.04 7.69
N GLN A 46 4.76 -7.65 8.60
CA GLN A 46 5.06 -8.45 9.78
C GLN A 46 3.84 -8.67 10.68
N ARG A 47 2.98 -7.66 10.82
CA ARG A 47 1.75 -7.77 11.61
C ARG A 47 0.70 -8.65 10.93
N LEU A 48 0.52 -8.50 9.62
CA LEU A 48 -0.38 -9.34 8.83
C LEU A 48 0.04 -10.81 8.88
N ARG A 49 1.34 -11.09 8.75
CA ARG A 49 1.90 -12.46 8.87
C ARG A 49 1.85 -13.04 10.28
N GLY A 50 1.71 -12.19 11.30
CA GLY A 50 1.54 -12.61 12.68
C GLY A 50 0.21 -13.32 12.95
N ARG A 51 -0.75 -13.24 12.02
CA ARG A 51 -2.00 -13.98 12.06
C ARG A 51 -1.92 -15.18 11.11
N GLU A 52 -1.96 -16.38 11.68
CA GLU A 52 -1.80 -17.64 10.94
C GLU A 52 -2.81 -17.75 9.79
N GLU A 53 -4.06 -17.35 10.02
CA GLU A 53 -5.16 -17.40 9.04
C GLU A 53 -4.98 -16.50 7.81
N SER A 54 -4.16 -15.46 7.93
CA SER A 54 -3.89 -14.49 6.86
C SER A 54 -2.52 -14.71 6.22
N ARG A 55 -1.63 -15.46 6.89
CA ARG A 55 -0.22 -15.58 6.53
C ARG A 55 -0.03 -16.20 5.16
N GLU A 56 -0.66 -17.34 4.87
CA GLU A 56 -0.48 -18.03 3.59
C GLU A 56 -0.93 -17.16 2.41
N GLY A 57 -2.13 -16.55 2.50
CA GLY A 57 -2.65 -15.69 1.43
C GLY A 57 -1.84 -14.40 1.22
N ILE A 58 -1.26 -13.84 2.29
CA ILE A 58 -0.37 -12.67 2.19
C ILE A 58 0.99 -13.07 1.61
N ASP A 59 1.56 -14.20 2.01
CA ASP A 59 2.86 -14.66 1.51
C ASP A 59 2.78 -14.97 0.01
N GLU A 60 1.72 -15.64 -0.45
CA GLU A 60 1.46 -15.91 -1.88
C GLU A 60 1.32 -14.61 -2.68
N ALA A 61 0.43 -13.70 -2.25
CA ALA A 61 0.21 -12.44 -2.97
C ALA A 61 1.46 -11.54 -3.04
N VAL A 62 2.32 -11.59 -2.01
CA VAL A 62 3.61 -10.89 -2.03
C VAL A 62 4.61 -11.56 -2.97
N GLN A 63 4.61 -12.90 -3.07
CA GLN A 63 5.46 -13.62 -4.02
C GLN A 63 5.09 -13.30 -5.47
N ASP A 64 3.79 -13.33 -5.78
CA ASP A 64 3.29 -13.01 -7.12
C ASP A 64 3.62 -11.56 -7.51
N LEU A 65 3.34 -10.61 -6.60
CA LEU A 65 3.65 -9.21 -6.85
C LEU A 65 5.17 -8.96 -6.93
N ALA A 66 5.99 -9.68 -6.16
CA ALA A 66 7.44 -9.57 -6.28
C ALA A 66 7.97 -10.10 -7.63
N ALA A 67 7.29 -11.07 -8.22
CA ALA A 67 7.64 -11.62 -9.53
C ALA A 67 7.25 -10.68 -10.68
N ALA A 68 6.11 -9.98 -10.56
CA ALA A 68 5.68 -8.95 -11.51
C ALA A 68 5.13 -7.71 -10.78
N PRO A 69 6.00 -6.76 -10.37
CA PRO A 69 5.61 -5.59 -9.57
C PRO A 69 4.66 -4.62 -10.26
N GLU A 70 4.69 -4.59 -11.60
CA GLU A 70 3.85 -3.71 -12.42
C GLU A 70 2.52 -4.36 -12.83
N ASP A 71 2.27 -5.60 -12.43
CA ASP A 71 1.05 -6.33 -12.76
C ASP A 71 -0.13 -5.86 -11.87
N GLU A 72 -1.15 -5.28 -12.52
CA GLU A 72 -2.32 -4.74 -11.83
C GLU A 72 -3.16 -5.83 -11.12
N ASP A 73 -3.18 -7.05 -11.67
CA ASP A 73 -3.94 -8.17 -11.10
C ASP A 73 -3.28 -8.66 -9.82
N PHE A 74 -1.95 -8.73 -9.76
CA PHE A 74 -1.23 -9.06 -8.52
C PHE A 74 -1.33 -7.96 -7.46
N GLN A 75 -1.33 -6.69 -7.86
CA GLN A 75 -1.62 -5.59 -6.93
C GLN A 75 -3.05 -5.69 -6.37
N ALA A 76 -4.02 -6.04 -7.22
CA ALA A 76 -5.41 -6.25 -6.81
C ALA A 76 -5.56 -7.46 -5.88
N ALA A 77 -4.87 -8.56 -6.16
CA ALA A 77 -4.86 -9.77 -5.34
C ALA A 77 -4.31 -9.49 -3.93
N LEU A 78 -3.17 -8.80 -3.83
CA LEU A 78 -2.60 -8.38 -2.54
C LEU A 78 -3.58 -7.50 -1.75
N ARG A 79 -4.23 -6.53 -2.43
CA ARG A 79 -5.25 -5.69 -1.80
C ARG A 79 -6.44 -6.51 -1.30
N ALA A 80 -6.87 -7.52 -2.05
CA ALA A 80 -7.96 -8.39 -1.62
C ALA A 80 -7.60 -9.19 -0.37
N GLN A 81 -6.39 -9.75 -0.29
CA GLN A 81 -5.93 -10.48 0.88
C GLN A 81 -5.82 -9.60 2.12
N ILE A 82 -5.28 -8.38 1.99
CA ILE A 82 -5.21 -7.41 3.09
C ILE A 82 -6.62 -7.06 3.60
N LYS A 83 -7.59 -6.82 2.70
CA LYS A 83 -8.98 -6.56 3.10
C LYS A 83 -9.58 -7.74 3.86
N ARG A 84 -9.37 -8.97 3.38
CA ARG A 84 -9.88 -10.18 4.04
C ARG A 84 -9.29 -10.34 5.44
N ALA A 85 -7.98 -10.16 5.59
CA ALA A 85 -7.31 -10.22 6.89
C ALA A 85 -7.90 -9.23 7.89
N LEU A 86 -8.14 -7.99 7.47
CA LEU A 86 -8.66 -6.94 8.35
C LEU A 86 -10.16 -7.09 8.65
N LEU A 87 -10.94 -7.63 7.72
CA LEU A 87 -12.34 -7.96 7.99
C LEU A 87 -12.48 -9.13 8.95
N ALA A 88 -11.54 -10.08 8.93
CA ALA A 88 -11.53 -11.23 9.83
C ALA A 88 -11.08 -10.84 11.25
N ASP A 89 -10.18 -9.86 11.39
CA ASP A 89 -9.61 -9.46 12.67
C ASP A 89 -9.75 -7.93 12.93
N ALA A 90 -10.72 -7.59 13.78
CA ALA A 90 -10.98 -6.22 14.21
C ALA A 90 -9.86 -5.66 15.13
N GLU A 91 -9.16 -6.51 15.89
CA GLU A 91 -8.04 -6.10 16.74
C GLU A 91 -6.84 -5.73 15.88
N LEU A 92 -6.51 -6.56 14.89
CA LEU A 92 -5.49 -6.27 13.89
C LEU A 92 -5.79 -4.96 13.15
N THR A 93 -7.05 -4.75 12.76
CA THR A 93 -7.49 -3.48 12.16
C THR A 93 -7.19 -2.29 13.05
N ALA A 94 -7.52 -2.37 14.34
CA ALA A 94 -7.26 -1.29 15.30
C ALA A 94 -5.75 -1.10 15.57
N GLU A 95 -4.95 -2.16 15.53
CA GLU A 95 -3.50 -2.08 15.62
C GLU A 95 -2.90 -1.35 14.41
N LEU A 96 -3.22 -1.80 13.19
CA LEU A 96 -2.68 -1.20 11.98
C LEU A 96 -3.15 0.24 11.78
N ALA A 97 -4.38 0.56 12.18
CA ALA A 97 -4.88 1.93 12.19
C ALA A 97 -4.04 2.88 13.05
N ARG A 98 -3.43 2.38 14.15
CA ARG A 98 -2.55 3.16 15.02
C ARG A 98 -1.13 3.34 14.45
N LEU A 99 -0.71 2.47 13.54
CA LEU A 99 0.58 2.57 12.85
C LEU A 99 0.53 3.55 11.68
N LEU A 100 -0.65 3.79 11.11
CA LEU A 100 -0.83 4.78 10.06
C LEU A 100 -0.53 6.18 10.60
N PRO A 101 0.24 7.00 9.87
CA PRO A 101 0.56 8.36 10.31
C PRO A 101 -0.73 9.17 10.47
N VAL A 102 -1.01 9.56 11.71
CA VAL A 102 -2.11 10.47 12.05
C VAL A 102 -1.78 11.85 11.49
N GLY A 103 -2.42 12.20 10.37
CA GLY A 103 -2.28 13.53 9.73
C GLY A 103 -1.55 13.56 8.39
N GLY A 104 -1.12 12.41 7.85
CA GLY A 104 -0.68 12.33 6.46
C GLY A 104 -1.89 12.27 5.52
N THR A 105 -2.10 13.29 4.69
CA THR A 105 -3.11 13.20 3.64
C THR A 105 -2.65 12.15 2.63
N SER A 106 -3.28 10.98 2.67
CA SER A 106 -3.05 9.91 1.69
C SER A 106 -3.84 10.23 0.44
N PHE A 107 -3.15 10.44 -0.68
CA PHE A 107 -3.78 10.62 -1.97
C PHE A 107 -3.53 9.39 -2.83
N THR A 108 -4.58 8.78 -3.34
CA THR A 108 -4.49 7.71 -4.34
C THR A 108 -5.12 8.21 -5.62
N ALA A 109 -4.38 8.15 -6.71
CA ALA A 109 -4.84 8.45 -8.06
C ALA A 109 -4.50 7.26 -8.95
N SER A 110 -5.48 6.77 -9.71
CA SER A 110 -5.32 5.61 -10.59
C SER A 110 -6.12 5.81 -11.87
N GLY A 111 -5.57 5.36 -13.01
CA GLY A 111 -6.18 5.51 -14.34
C GLY A 111 -5.54 6.62 -15.19
N GLN A 112 -5.85 6.60 -16.49
CA GLN A 112 -5.38 7.62 -17.43
C GLN A 112 -5.83 9.02 -17.00
N GLY A 113 -4.85 9.90 -16.80
CA GLY A 113 -5.07 11.29 -16.40
C GLY A 113 -5.37 11.50 -14.90
N ALA A 114 -5.14 10.50 -14.06
CA ALA A 114 -5.36 10.63 -12.62
C ALA A 114 -4.26 11.48 -11.95
N VAL A 115 -4.66 12.43 -11.10
CA VAL A 115 -3.72 13.27 -10.34
C VAL A 115 -4.14 13.34 -8.88
N ALA A 116 -3.18 13.04 -8.02
CA ALA A 116 -3.25 13.16 -6.58
C ALA A 116 -2.35 14.33 -6.16
N VAL A 117 -2.92 15.45 -5.71
CA VAL A 117 -2.13 16.62 -5.32
C VAL A 117 -2.57 17.15 -3.96
N GLN A 118 -1.58 17.41 -3.10
CA GLN A 118 -1.80 18.02 -1.80
C GLN A 118 -1.83 19.55 -1.88
N HIS A 119 -0.95 20.12 -2.70
CA HIS A 119 -0.84 21.56 -2.90
C HIS A 119 -0.44 21.84 -4.35
N ASN A 120 -1.22 22.65 -5.06
CA ASN A 120 -0.90 23.11 -6.40
C ASN A 120 -1.31 24.59 -6.53
N SER A 121 -0.39 25.42 -6.99
CA SER A 121 -0.61 26.86 -7.21
C SER A 121 -0.55 27.22 -8.70
N GLY A 122 -0.71 26.23 -9.58
CA GLY A 122 -0.53 26.36 -11.03
C GLY A 122 -1.61 25.62 -11.81
N ILE A 123 -1.27 25.15 -13.00
CA ILE A 123 -2.18 24.38 -13.86
C ILE A 123 -1.71 22.93 -13.89
N ILE A 124 -2.63 22.00 -13.64
CA ILE A 124 -2.43 20.58 -13.86
C ILE A 124 -3.24 20.22 -15.11
N SER A 125 -2.54 19.82 -16.17
CA SER A 125 -3.16 19.34 -17.39
C SER A 125 -2.77 17.89 -17.64
N THR A 126 -3.76 17.03 -17.85
CA THR A 126 -3.59 15.57 -17.98
C THR A 126 -4.02 15.05 -19.34
N GLY A 127 -4.42 15.94 -20.26
CA GLY A 127 -4.85 15.60 -21.61
C GLY A 127 -3.74 15.72 -22.66
N SER A 128 -3.84 14.93 -23.72
CA SER A 128 -2.84 14.79 -24.80
C SER A 128 -2.68 16.04 -25.69
N ASP A 129 -3.68 16.93 -25.73
CA ASP A 129 -3.75 18.09 -26.65
C ASP A 129 -3.91 19.43 -25.91
N ALA A 130 -3.41 19.50 -24.69
CA ALA A 130 -3.63 20.67 -23.84
C ALA A 130 -2.83 21.89 -24.34
N THR A 131 -3.55 22.92 -24.80
CA THR A 131 -2.97 24.25 -25.06
C THR A 131 -3.25 25.16 -23.87
N ILE A 132 -2.20 25.62 -23.19
CA ILE A 132 -2.29 26.54 -22.06
C ILE A 132 -1.83 27.92 -22.54
N GLN A 133 -2.73 28.91 -22.57
CA GLN A 133 -2.42 30.31 -22.89
C GLN A 133 -2.48 31.16 -21.62
N ARG A 134 -1.61 32.17 -21.55
CA ARG A 134 -1.43 33.07 -20.39
C ARG A 134 -2.42 34.22 -20.41
#